data_AF-A0A5M3XA29-F1
#
_entry.id   AF-A0A5M3XA29-F1
#
_cell.length_a   1.000
_cell.length_b   1.000
_cell.length_c   1.000
_cell.angle_alpha   90.00
_cell.angle_beta   90.00
_cell.angle_gamma   90.00
#
_symmetry.space_group_name_H-M   'P 1'
#
loop_
_entity.id
_entity.type
_entity.pdbx_description
1 polymer ?
#
loop_
_entity_poly.entity_id
_entity_poly.type
_entity_poly.pdbx_seq_one_letter_code
_entity_poly.pdbx_strand_id
1 'polypeptide(L)'
;MRQDWEPEDLIEVWTLLEDDMKRVRNKSRATRLGFALLLKFFEVEARFPESAKEMPAAAVEYVAQQVKVPSGAWANYDWQGDRIKRHRKEIREAYGFRANTEEDQERLAEWLAAELCPVELSRDRLAAAVVAQCRNEHIEPPAPGRVGRLVGKAVKDFETQFCRSRMERADPDLAVSGLSQRSGVHPGHSGGIQAVLGEADIVDDDRPRADPLQRPPSEVLPDRFVVPRRVGHELL
;
A
#
# COMPACT_ATOMS: atom_id res chain seq x y z
N MET A 1 -4.94 -3.75 5.93
CA MET A 1 -6.04 -4.43 6.62
C MET A 1 -6.88 -3.50 7.48
N ARG A 2 -8.21 -3.57 7.31
CA ARG A 2 -9.22 -2.94 8.15
C ARG A 2 -9.07 -3.40 9.61
N GLN A 3 -9.13 -2.45 10.56
CA GLN A 3 -8.98 -2.73 12.00
C GLN A 3 -10.31 -2.93 12.72
N ASP A 4 -11.33 -2.19 12.33
CA ASP A 4 -12.67 -2.29 12.92
C ASP A 4 -13.52 -3.30 12.14
N TRP A 5 -14.11 -4.26 12.84
CA TRP A 5 -14.90 -5.32 12.25
C TRP A 5 -16.22 -5.45 12.98
N GLU A 6 -17.31 -5.35 12.23
CA GLU A 6 -18.62 -5.73 12.73
C GLU A 6 -18.71 -7.26 12.87
N PRO A 7 -19.55 -7.78 13.77
CA PRO A 7 -19.68 -9.23 13.99
C PRO A 7 -20.00 -10.02 12.73
N GLU A 8 -20.83 -9.46 11.85
CA GLU A 8 -21.26 -10.08 10.59
C GLU A 8 -20.07 -10.24 9.63
N ASP A 9 -19.27 -9.19 9.48
CA ASP A 9 -18.07 -9.21 8.66
C ASP A 9 -16.99 -10.17 9.21
N LEU A 10 -16.90 -10.32 10.53
CA LEU A 10 -16.02 -11.31 11.16
C LEU A 10 -16.42 -12.73 10.75
N ILE A 11 -17.71 -13.03 10.77
CA ILE A 11 -18.21 -14.34 10.36
C ILE A 11 -17.90 -14.57 8.89
N GLU A 12 -18.15 -13.59 8.02
CA GLU A 12 -17.90 -13.75 6.59
C GLU A 12 -16.43 -13.98 6.29
N VAL A 13 -15.54 -13.17 6.87
CA VAL A 13 -14.13 -13.13 6.48
C VAL A 13 -13.25 -14.05 7.32
N TRP A 14 -13.49 -14.15 8.63
CA TRP A 14 -12.59 -14.80 9.58
C TRP A 14 -13.04 -16.20 10.03
N THR A 15 -14.16 -16.70 9.52
CA THR A 15 -14.54 -18.10 9.73
C THR A 15 -13.58 -19.04 9.02
N LEU A 16 -13.08 -20.04 9.74
CA LEU A 16 -12.27 -21.13 9.21
C LEU A 16 -13.21 -22.19 8.61
N LEU A 17 -13.07 -22.42 7.32
CA LEU A 17 -13.81 -23.46 6.63
C LEU A 17 -13.16 -24.83 6.85
N GLU A 18 -13.80 -25.90 6.37
CA GLU A 18 -13.33 -27.27 6.58
C GLU A 18 -11.87 -27.46 6.10
N ASP A 19 -11.54 -26.90 4.95
CA ASP A 19 -10.21 -26.95 4.36
C ASP A 19 -9.16 -26.15 5.15
N ASP A 20 -9.57 -25.05 5.78
CA ASP A 20 -8.73 -24.30 6.70
C ASP A 20 -8.45 -25.14 7.95
N MET A 21 -9.50 -25.75 8.51
CA MET A 21 -9.42 -26.60 9.68
C MET A 21 -8.53 -27.83 9.45
N LYS A 22 -8.58 -28.44 8.26
CA LYS A 22 -7.65 -29.52 7.86
C LYS A 22 -6.19 -29.09 7.94
N ARG A 23 -5.87 -27.87 7.53
CA ARG A 23 -4.51 -27.31 7.58
C ARG A 23 -4.08 -26.96 9.01
N VAL A 24 -5.01 -26.44 9.81
CA VAL A 24 -4.78 -26.03 11.19
C VAL A 24 -4.58 -27.21 12.15
N ARG A 25 -5.21 -28.37 11.89
CA ARG A 25 -5.31 -29.50 12.85
C ARG A 25 -3.97 -30.05 13.34
N ASN A 26 -2.93 -30.02 12.50
CA ASN A 26 -1.62 -30.59 12.82
C ASN A 26 -0.75 -29.66 13.70
N LYS A 27 -1.28 -28.50 14.09
CA LYS A 27 -0.56 -27.45 14.82
C LYS A 27 -1.01 -27.41 16.27
N SER A 28 -0.12 -26.95 17.16
CA SER A 28 -0.34 -26.99 18.61
C SER A 28 -0.32 -25.60 19.25
N ARG A 29 -1.21 -25.38 20.24
CA ARG A 29 -1.27 -24.18 21.09
C ARG A 29 -1.10 -22.86 20.31
N ALA A 30 -0.15 -22.01 20.68
CA ALA A 30 0.13 -20.72 20.05
C ALA A 30 0.41 -20.85 18.54
N THR A 31 1.00 -21.96 18.08
CA THR A 31 1.30 -22.17 16.66
C THR A 31 0.06 -22.48 15.84
N ARG A 32 -0.99 -23.04 16.48
CA ARG A 32 -2.30 -23.26 15.87
C ARG A 32 -3.01 -21.94 15.61
N LEU A 33 -3.11 -21.10 16.65
CA LEU A 33 -3.72 -19.77 16.53
C LEU A 33 -2.95 -18.91 15.53
N GLY A 34 -1.62 -18.86 15.64
CA GLY A 34 -0.82 -18.04 14.75
C GLY A 34 -0.90 -18.48 13.29
N PHE A 35 -0.94 -19.79 13.00
CA PHE A 35 -1.17 -20.24 11.63
C PHE A 35 -2.56 -19.89 11.11
N ALA A 36 -3.61 -20.09 11.91
CA ALA A 36 -4.98 -19.78 11.50
C ALA A 36 -5.16 -18.30 11.16
N LEU A 37 -4.59 -17.41 11.99
CA LEU A 37 -4.61 -15.97 11.73
C LEU A 37 -3.84 -15.59 10.47
N LEU A 38 -2.64 -16.15 10.27
CA LEU A 38 -1.87 -15.90 9.04
C LEU A 38 -2.59 -16.41 7.79
N LEU A 39 -3.28 -17.55 7.88
CA LEU A 39 -4.04 -18.14 6.78
C LEU A 39 -5.18 -17.20 6.37
N LYS A 40 -6.02 -16.79 7.33
CA LYS A 40 -7.16 -15.89 7.07
C LYS A 40 -6.72 -14.49 6.63
N PHE A 41 -5.64 -13.97 7.22
CA PHE A 41 -5.06 -12.71 6.77
C PHE A 41 -4.61 -12.80 5.30
N PHE A 42 -3.97 -13.90 4.90
CA PHE A 42 -3.52 -14.09 3.53
C PHE A 42 -4.69 -14.25 2.55
N GLU A 43 -5.81 -14.85 2.94
CA GLU A 43 -7.04 -14.94 2.11
C GLU A 43 -7.53 -13.55 1.66
N VAL A 44 -7.45 -12.56 2.56
CA VAL A 44 -7.96 -11.21 2.33
C VAL A 44 -6.91 -10.31 1.66
N GLU A 45 -5.69 -10.36 2.18
CA GLU A 45 -4.64 -9.41 1.81
C GLU A 45 -3.71 -9.96 0.72
N ALA A 46 -3.70 -11.27 0.48
CA ALA A 46 -2.76 -12.01 -0.40
C ALA A 46 -1.27 -11.83 -0.04
N ARG A 47 -1.00 -11.29 1.15
CA ARG A 47 0.33 -11.09 1.75
C ARG A 47 0.28 -11.45 3.22
N PHE A 48 1.44 -11.45 3.88
CA PHE A 48 1.51 -11.64 5.33
C PHE A 48 1.51 -10.29 6.08
N PRO A 49 1.05 -10.28 7.35
CA PRO A 49 1.15 -9.10 8.18
C PRO A 49 2.61 -8.75 8.45
N GLU A 50 2.91 -7.45 8.47
CA GLU A 50 4.27 -6.95 8.79
C GLU A 50 4.58 -7.07 10.27
N SER A 51 3.55 -7.02 11.12
CA SER A 51 3.68 -7.18 12.57
C SER A 51 2.40 -7.70 13.20
N ALA A 52 2.48 -8.15 14.45
CA ALA A 52 1.32 -8.57 15.23
C ALA A 52 0.24 -7.49 15.36
N LYS A 53 0.64 -6.20 15.33
CA LYS A 53 -0.25 -5.06 15.48
C LYS A 53 -1.18 -4.85 14.29
N GLU A 54 -0.83 -5.41 13.13
CA GLU A 54 -1.69 -5.31 11.95
C GLU A 54 -2.90 -6.24 12.06
N MET A 55 -2.83 -7.25 12.92
CA MET A 55 -3.92 -8.19 13.16
C MET A 55 -5.01 -7.55 14.03
N PRO A 56 -6.25 -7.44 13.54
CA PRO A 56 -7.35 -6.88 14.32
C PRO A 56 -7.61 -7.69 15.60
N ALA A 57 -7.77 -7.02 16.74
CA ALA A 57 -7.97 -7.71 18.02
C ALA A 57 -9.24 -8.59 18.02
N ALA A 58 -10.32 -8.09 17.41
CA ALA A 58 -11.56 -8.85 17.26
C ALA A 58 -11.39 -10.13 16.42
N ALA A 59 -10.58 -10.07 15.36
CA ALA A 59 -10.24 -11.24 14.57
C ALA A 59 -9.40 -12.26 15.36
N VAL A 60 -8.43 -11.79 16.15
CA VAL A 60 -7.65 -12.66 17.05
C VAL A 60 -8.56 -13.40 18.01
N GLU A 61 -9.49 -12.70 18.66
CA GLU A 61 -10.43 -13.28 19.60
C GLU A 61 -11.38 -14.27 18.93
N TYR A 62 -11.96 -13.90 17.79
CA TYR A 62 -12.89 -14.73 17.04
C TYR A 62 -12.25 -16.04 16.55
N VAL A 63 -11.07 -15.96 15.94
CA VAL A 63 -10.35 -17.16 15.44
C VAL A 63 -9.86 -18.04 16.59
N ALA A 64 -9.44 -17.43 17.70
CA ALA A 64 -9.01 -18.15 18.91
C ALA A 64 -10.10 -19.09 19.46
N GLN A 65 -11.36 -18.63 19.46
CA GLN A 65 -12.50 -19.45 19.86
C GLN A 65 -12.69 -20.67 18.94
N GLN A 66 -12.60 -20.47 17.62
CA GLN A 66 -12.76 -21.55 16.64
C GLN A 66 -11.69 -22.65 16.80
N VAL A 67 -10.43 -22.27 17.05
CA VAL A 67 -9.32 -23.23 17.19
C VAL A 67 -9.12 -23.75 18.62
N LYS A 68 -9.96 -23.30 19.57
CA LYS A 68 -9.95 -23.64 20.99
C LYS A 68 -8.60 -23.36 21.66
N VAL A 69 -8.05 -22.16 21.42
CA VAL A 69 -6.80 -21.68 22.02
C VAL A 69 -7.07 -20.30 22.64
N PRO A 70 -6.52 -19.97 23.83
CA PRO A 70 -6.67 -18.63 24.38
C PRO A 70 -6.11 -17.55 23.43
N SER A 71 -6.85 -16.46 23.22
CA SER A 71 -6.43 -15.35 22.34
C SER A 71 -5.08 -14.75 22.76
N GLY A 72 -4.81 -14.68 24.07
CA GLY A 72 -3.52 -14.25 24.62
C GLY A 72 -2.31 -15.09 24.18
N ALA A 73 -2.52 -16.31 23.66
CA ALA A 73 -1.44 -17.11 23.07
C ALA A 73 -0.85 -16.44 21.81
N TRP A 74 -1.57 -15.52 21.18
CA TRP A 74 -1.07 -14.76 20.03
C TRP A 74 0.15 -13.90 20.38
N ALA A 75 0.19 -13.33 21.59
CA ALA A 75 1.33 -12.53 22.05
C ALA A 75 2.63 -13.36 22.14
N ASN A 76 2.50 -14.67 22.34
CA ASN A 76 3.63 -15.61 22.43
C ASN A 76 3.96 -16.27 21.08
N TYR A 77 3.30 -15.85 19.99
CA TYR A 77 3.63 -16.37 18.66
C TYR A 77 4.98 -15.82 18.22
N ASP A 78 5.88 -16.72 17.80
CA ASP A 78 7.21 -16.34 17.36
C ASP A 78 7.19 -15.81 15.92
N TRP A 79 7.43 -14.51 15.80
CA TRP A 79 7.44 -13.74 14.55
C TRP A 79 8.77 -13.78 13.80
N GLN A 80 9.85 -14.26 14.43
CA GLN A 80 11.21 -14.18 13.87
C GLN A 80 11.83 -15.56 13.63
N GLY A 81 11.30 -16.62 14.22
CA GLY A 81 11.81 -17.96 14.05
C GLY A 81 11.51 -18.63 12.69
N ASP A 82 12.13 -19.78 12.47
CA ASP A 82 11.93 -20.55 11.23
C ASP A 82 10.50 -21.11 11.08
N ARG A 83 9.75 -21.16 12.18
CA ARG A 83 8.38 -21.67 12.17
C ARG A 83 7.45 -20.76 11.36
N ILE A 84 7.54 -19.44 11.52
CA ILE A 84 6.73 -18.52 10.71
C ILE A 84 7.14 -18.59 9.23
N LYS A 85 8.42 -18.78 8.91
CA LYS A 85 8.88 -18.97 7.52
C LYS A 85 8.24 -20.21 6.89
N ARG A 86 8.20 -21.33 7.63
CA ARG A 86 7.51 -22.56 7.20
C ARG A 86 6.01 -22.34 7.01
N HIS A 87 5.35 -21.66 7.95
CA HIS A 87 3.93 -21.35 7.85
C HIS A 87 3.63 -20.50 6.61
N ARG A 88 4.42 -19.45 6.36
CA ARG A 88 4.27 -18.58 5.17
C ARG A 88 4.42 -19.38 3.88
N LYS A 89 5.38 -20.30 3.81
CA LYS A 89 5.56 -21.21 2.67
C LYS A 89 4.32 -22.10 2.47
N GLU A 90 3.86 -22.76 3.52
CA GLU A 90 2.69 -23.66 3.48
C GLU A 90 1.40 -22.91 3.05
N ILE A 91 1.21 -21.68 3.54
CA ILE A 91 0.05 -20.85 3.18
C ILE A 91 0.13 -20.41 1.71
N ARG A 92 1.30 -19.98 1.23
CA ARG A 92 1.48 -19.65 -0.19
C ARG A 92 1.15 -20.84 -1.09
N GLU A 93 1.69 -22.02 -0.78
CA GLU A 93 1.40 -23.26 -1.51
C GLU A 93 -0.11 -23.58 -1.49
N ALA A 94 -0.79 -23.36 -0.37
CA ALA A 94 -2.24 -23.58 -0.25
C ALA A 94 -3.06 -22.66 -1.19
N TYR A 95 -2.67 -21.40 -1.35
CA TYR A 95 -3.36 -20.45 -2.26
C TYR A 95 -2.77 -20.44 -3.68
N GLY A 96 -1.71 -21.22 -3.95
CA GLY A 96 -1.05 -21.23 -5.25
C GLY A 96 -0.19 -19.99 -5.52
N PHE A 97 0.26 -19.30 -4.47
CA PHE A 97 1.11 -18.12 -4.58
C PHE A 97 2.59 -18.48 -4.51
N ARG A 98 3.43 -17.62 -5.06
CA ARG A 98 4.89 -17.62 -4.86
C ARG A 98 5.35 -16.35 -4.15
N ALA A 99 6.52 -16.43 -3.51
CA ALA A 99 7.14 -15.25 -2.91
C ALA A 99 7.56 -14.26 -4.01
N ASN A 100 7.46 -12.98 -3.69
CA ASN A 100 7.96 -11.89 -4.51
C ASN A 100 9.50 -11.87 -4.54
N THR A 101 10.08 -11.68 -5.72
CA THR A 101 11.52 -11.50 -5.93
C THR A 101 11.86 -10.06 -6.29
N GLU A 102 13.15 -9.71 -6.22
CA GLU A 102 13.62 -8.40 -6.70
C GLU A 102 13.35 -8.22 -8.19
N GLU A 103 13.48 -9.29 -8.98
CA GLU A 103 13.13 -9.29 -10.41
C GLU A 103 11.65 -9.00 -10.65
N ASP A 104 10.74 -9.53 -9.80
CA ASP A 104 9.32 -9.18 -9.90
C ASP A 104 9.08 -7.69 -9.62
N GLN A 105 9.80 -7.13 -8.64
CA GLN A 105 9.69 -5.70 -8.30
C GLN A 105 10.19 -4.82 -9.45
N GLU A 106 11.27 -5.21 -10.12
CA GLU A 106 11.78 -4.52 -11.30
C GLU A 106 10.76 -4.55 -12.43
N ARG A 107 10.24 -5.75 -12.77
CA ARG A 107 9.19 -5.91 -13.80
C ARG A 107 7.94 -5.08 -13.49
N LEU A 108 7.49 -5.06 -12.24
CA LEU A 108 6.34 -4.25 -11.82
C LEU A 108 6.62 -2.74 -11.94
N ALA A 109 7.84 -2.30 -11.64
CA ALA A 109 8.22 -0.88 -11.76
C ALA A 109 8.27 -0.44 -13.23
N GLU A 110 8.83 -1.28 -14.10
CA GLU A 110 8.88 -1.05 -15.55
C GLU A 110 7.48 -0.98 -16.15
N TRP A 111 6.63 -1.98 -15.83
CA TRP A 111 5.23 -2.01 -16.24
C TRP A 111 4.46 -0.76 -15.79
N LEU A 112 4.62 -0.35 -14.52
CA LEU A 112 3.99 0.86 -14.01
C LEU A 112 4.41 2.11 -14.79
N ALA A 113 5.73 2.26 -15.04
CA ALA A 113 6.27 3.43 -15.73
C ALA A 113 5.80 3.50 -17.20
N ALA A 114 5.69 2.35 -17.87
CA ALA A 114 5.32 2.25 -19.27
C ALA A 114 3.82 2.38 -19.52
N GLU A 115 2.99 1.73 -18.70
CA GLU A 115 1.56 1.57 -19.00
C GLU A 115 0.64 2.47 -18.16
N LEU A 116 0.95 2.67 -16.88
CA LEU A 116 0.03 3.35 -15.95
C LEU A 116 0.42 4.78 -15.63
N CYS A 117 1.71 5.07 -15.42
CA CYS A 117 2.17 6.44 -15.17
C CYS A 117 1.78 7.48 -16.24
N PRO A 118 1.64 7.12 -17.55
CA PRO A 118 1.16 8.06 -18.55
C PRO A 118 -0.32 8.49 -18.37
N VAL A 119 -1.15 7.66 -17.72
CA VAL A 119 -2.61 7.84 -17.65
C VAL A 119 -3.15 8.03 -16.23
N GLU A 120 -2.37 7.67 -15.21
CA GLU A 120 -2.76 7.74 -13.80
C GLU A 120 -1.70 8.47 -12.97
N LEU A 121 -2.15 9.51 -12.25
CA LEU A 121 -1.30 10.38 -11.42
C LEU A 121 -1.44 10.09 -9.93
N SER A 122 -2.51 9.40 -9.53
CA SER A 122 -2.76 9.03 -8.14
C SER A 122 -1.84 7.88 -7.73
N ARG A 123 -0.92 8.18 -6.81
CA ARG A 123 -0.01 7.18 -6.22
C ARG A 123 -0.77 6.05 -5.53
N ASP A 124 -1.93 6.35 -4.94
CA ASP A 124 -2.77 5.35 -4.27
C ASP A 124 -3.38 4.37 -5.28
N ARG A 125 -3.83 4.88 -6.44
CA ARG A 125 -4.34 4.04 -7.53
C ARG A 125 -3.23 3.21 -8.17
N LEU A 126 -2.04 3.78 -8.35
CA LEU A 126 -0.86 3.03 -8.82
C LEU A 126 -0.46 1.92 -7.82
N ALA A 127 -0.50 2.21 -6.51
CA ALA A 127 -0.22 1.21 -5.48
C ALA A 127 -1.26 0.07 -5.47
N ALA A 128 -2.55 0.41 -5.61
CA ALA A 128 -3.62 -0.58 -5.74
C ALA A 128 -3.43 -1.45 -7.00
N ALA A 129 -3.02 -0.85 -8.12
CA ALA A 129 -2.74 -1.56 -9.37
C ALA A 129 -1.59 -2.56 -9.22
N VAL A 130 -0.51 -2.21 -8.51
CA VAL A 130 0.59 -3.15 -8.19
C VAL A 130 0.06 -4.35 -7.41
N VAL A 131 -0.73 -4.12 -6.37
CA VAL A 131 -1.30 -5.21 -5.55
C VAL A 131 -2.22 -6.10 -6.39
N ALA A 132 -3.05 -5.51 -7.25
CA ALA A 132 -3.92 -6.25 -8.16
C ALA A 132 -3.12 -7.09 -9.17
N GLN A 133 -2.07 -6.52 -9.76
CA GLN A 133 -1.20 -7.23 -10.70
C GLN A 133 -0.49 -8.41 -10.03
N CYS A 134 0.06 -8.22 -8.83
CA CYS A 134 0.66 -9.31 -8.06
C CYS A 134 -0.34 -10.45 -7.82
N ARG A 135 -1.59 -10.12 -7.45
CA ARG A 135 -2.64 -11.13 -7.25
C ARG A 135 -2.96 -11.90 -8.53
N ASN A 136 -3.06 -11.21 -9.67
CA ASN A 136 -3.33 -11.83 -10.97
C ASN A 136 -2.21 -12.79 -11.39
N GLU A 137 -0.95 -12.46 -11.07
CA GLU A 137 0.21 -13.29 -11.36
C GLU A 137 0.52 -14.34 -10.28
N HIS A 138 -0.34 -14.45 -9.24
CA HIS A 138 -0.13 -15.31 -8.09
C HIS A 138 1.21 -15.07 -7.38
N ILE A 139 1.62 -13.80 -7.29
CA ILE A 139 2.79 -13.32 -6.57
C ILE A 139 2.31 -12.67 -5.28
N GLU A 140 2.97 -12.98 -4.16
CA GLU A 140 2.74 -12.28 -2.89
C GLU A 140 3.00 -10.77 -3.10
N PRO A 141 2.04 -9.85 -2.91
CA PRO A 141 2.31 -8.43 -3.03
C PRO A 141 3.42 -7.99 -2.07
N PRO A 142 4.33 -7.07 -2.47
CA PRO A 142 5.29 -6.50 -1.55
C PRO A 142 4.57 -5.84 -0.36
N ALA A 143 5.29 -5.70 0.76
CA ALA A 143 4.79 -4.91 1.88
C ALA A 143 4.35 -3.50 1.41
N PRO A 144 3.26 -2.93 1.95
CA PRO A 144 2.74 -1.61 1.54
C PRO A 144 3.80 -0.53 1.43
N GLY A 145 4.73 -0.44 2.39
CA GLY A 145 5.83 0.51 2.35
C GLY A 145 6.81 0.29 1.17
N ARG A 146 6.98 -0.95 0.73
CA ARG A 146 7.78 -1.30 -0.45
C ARG A 146 7.02 -1.03 -1.75
N VAL A 147 5.71 -1.28 -1.79
CA VAL A 147 4.85 -0.89 -2.92
C VAL A 147 4.93 0.62 -3.15
N GLY A 148 4.82 1.43 -2.09
CA GLY A 148 4.94 2.90 -2.22
C GLY A 148 6.29 3.35 -2.78
N ARG A 149 7.40 2.68 -2.41
CA ARG A 149 8.72 2.96 -2.99
C ARG A 149 8.79 2.58 -4.47
N LEU A 150 8.21 1.45 -4.84
CA LEU A 150 8.16 0.97 -6.22
C LEU A 150 7.37 1.94 -7.11
N VAL A 151 6.21 2.40 -6.64
CA VAL A 151 5.43 3.47 -7.30
C VAL A 151 6.24 4.75 -7.44
N GLY A 152 6.91 5.19 -6.37
CA GLY A 152 7.76 6.39 -6.41
C GLY A 152 8.91 6.28 -7.42
N LYS A 153 9.54 5.10 -7.52
CA LYS A 153 10.56 4.80 -8.52
C LYS A 153 9.97 4.87 -9.93
N ALA A 154 8.87 4.19 -10.19
CA ALA A 154 8.24 4.14 -11.50
C ALA A 154 7.83 5.53 -12.02
N VAL A 155 7.23 6.36 -11.15
CA VAL A 155 6.85 7.74 -11.50
C VAL A 155 8.09 8.57 -11.84
N LYS A 156 9.16 8.49 -11.04
CA LYS A 156 10.41 9.21 -11.31
C LYS A 156 11.05 8.77 -12.62
N ASP A 157 11.04 7.47 -12.90
CA ASP A 157 11.59 6.92 -14.13
C ASP A 157 10.79 7.40 -15.34
N PHE A 158 9.45 7.37 -15.26
CA PHE A 158 8.56 7.92 -16.28
C PHE A 158 8.81 9.43 -16.52
N GLU A 159 8.85 10.24 -15.46
CA GLU A 159 9.10 11.69 -15.56
C GLU A 159 10.45 11.97 -16.24
N THR A 160 11.49 11.21 -15.88
CA THR A 160 12.82 11.36 -16.48
C THR A 160 12.81 11.02 -17.97
N GLN A 161 12.14 9.94 -18.35
CA GLN A 161 12.02 9.52 -19.76
C GLN A 161 11.17 10.50 -20.57
N PHE A 162 10.06 10.98 -19.99
CA PHE A 162 9.19 11.96 -20.62
C PHE A 162 9.92 13.29 -20.87
N CYS A 163 10.62 13.82 -19.86
CA CYS A 163 11.42 15.03 -19.98
C CYS A 163 12.51 14.88 -21.05
N ARG A 164 13.27 13.78 -21.03
CA ARG A 164 14.29 13.50 -22.04
C ARG A 164 13.70 13.51 -23.45
N SER A 165 12.62 12.77 -23.65
CA SER A 165 12.02 12.64 -24.98
C SER A 165 11.36 13.94 -25.46
N ARG A 166 10.87 14.79 -24.55
CA ARG A 166 10.40 16.15 -24.87
C ARG A 166 11.56 17.07 -25.25
N MET A 167 12.70 17.00 -24.56
CA MET A 167 13.89 17.78 -24.91
C MET A 167 14.48 17.37 -26.26
N GLU A 168 14.49 16.07 -26.58
CA GLU A 168 14.94 15.56 -27.88
C GLU A 168 14.03 15.96 -29.05
N ARG A 169 12.73 16.19 -28.77
CA ARG A 169 11.73 16.62 -29.75
C ARG A 169 11.54 18.13 -29.82
N ALA A 170 12.06 18.87 -28.84
CA ALA A 170 12.04 20.32 -28.88
C ALA A 170 13.01 20.77 -29.97
N ASP A 171 12.48 21.47 -30.97
CA ASP A 171 13.27 22.07 -32.04
C ASP A 171 14.37 22.95 -31.43
N PRO A 172 15.66 22.79 -31.79
CA PRO A 172 16.72 23.70 -31.35
C PRO A 172 16.41 25.18 -31.63
N ASP A 173 15.46 25.49 -32.52
CA ASP A 173 14.98 26.84 -32.83
C ASP A 173 14.07 27.48 -31.75
N LEU A 174 13.57 26.70 -30.78
CA LEU A 174 12.85 27.23 -29.59
C LEU A 174 13.78 27.54 -28.41
N ALA A 175 15.10 27.39 -28.57
CA ALA A 175 16.07 27.90 -27.63
C ALA A 175 16.02 29.45 -27.66
N VAL A 176 15.24 30.04 -26.77
CA VAL A 176 15.24 31.48 -26.53
C VAL A 176 16.69 31.90 -26.21
N SER A 177 17.39 32.45 -27.20
CA SER A 177 18.80 32.88 -27.11
C SER A 177 18.97 34.17 -26.29
N GLY A 178 18.10 34.40 -25.31
CA GLY A 178 17.86 35.70 -24.69
C GLY A 178 17.95 35.75 -23.17
N LEU A 179 18.38 34.70 -22.49
CA LEU A 179 18.75 34.78 -21.06
C LEU A 179 20.26 34.90 -20.90
N SER A 180 20.83 35.95 -21.53
CA SER A 180 22.10 36.48 -21.06
C SER A 180 21.85 37.03 -19.65
N GLN A 181 22.34 36.30 -18.64
CA GLN A 181 22.43 36.81 -17.29
C GLN A 181 23.23 38.12 -17.35
N ARG A 182 22.53 39.26 -17.22
CA ARG A 182 23.17 40.52 -16.84
C ARG A 182 23.73 40.34 -15.43
N SER A 183 24.95 39.84 -15.33
CA SER A 183 25.77 39.96 -14.14
C SER A 183 26.22 41.42 -14.05
N GLY A 184 25.33 42.28 -13.57
CA GLY A 184 25.65 43.64 -13.16
C GLY A 184 26.00 43.67 -11.68
N VAL A 185 27.17 43.14 -11.31
CA VAL A 185 27.75 43.40 -9.99
C VAL A 185 28.23 44.85 -10.00
N HIS A 186 27.47 45.75 -9.39
CA HIS A 186 27.98 47.07 -9.02
C HIS A 186 28.71 46.97 -7.67
N PRO A 187 30.02 47.30 -7.59
CA PRO A 187 30.72 47.34 -6.32
C PRO A 187 30.53 48.71 -5.65
N GLY A 188 30.21 48.65 -4.35
CA GLY A 188 30.37 49.73 -3.39
C GLY A 188 29.29 50.79 -3.42
N HIS A 189 28.59 50.97 -2.29
CA HIS A 189 28.65 52.19 -1.48
C HIS A 189 28.03 51.84 -0.12
N SER A 190 28.87 51.89 0.91
CA SER A 190 28.49 51.86 2.31
C SER A 190 27.70 53.14 2.61
N GLY A 191 26.39 53.04 2.75
CA GLY A 191 25.53 54.14 3.15
C GLY A 191 24.35 53.57 3.91
N GLY A 192 24.31 53.79 5.22
CA GLY A 192 23.25 53.32 6.09
C GLY A 192 21.87 53.79 5.60
N ILE A 193 20.89 52.88 5.63
CA ILE A 193 19.50 53.24 5.46
C ILE A 193 18.80 53.06 6.81
N GLN A 194 18.49 54.23 7.34
CA GLN A 194 17.67 54.54 8.49
C GLN A 194 16.24 54.03 8.27
N ALA A 195 15.66 53.42 9.29
CA ALA A 195 14.24 53.07 9.31
C ALA A 195 13.39 54.35 9.25
N VAL A 196 12.54 54.46 8.24
CA VAL A 196 11.46 55.45 8.19
C VAL A 196 10.15 54.68 8.17
N LEU A 197 9.47 54.73 9.32
CA LEU A 197 8.07 54.37 9.49
C LEU A 197 7.21 55.30 8.62
N GLY A 198 6.33 54.70 7.82
CA GLY A 198 5.22 55.37 7.16
C GLY A 198 4.03 54.41 7.14
N GLU A 199 2.99 54.77 7.86
CA GLU A 199 1.69 54.07 7.95
C GLU A 199 0.88 54.12 6.64
N ALA A 200 -0.23 53.38 6.66
CA ALA A 200 -1.35 53.25 5.72
C ALA A 200 -1.25 52.00 4.81
N ASP A 201 -2.26 51.14 4.66
CA ASP A 201 -3.63 51.13 5.15
C ASP A 201 -4.17 49.69 5.10
N ILE A 202 -5.13 49.41 5.97
CA ILE A 202 -5.88 48.17 6.08
C ILE A 202 -6.73 47.99 4.82
N VAL A 203 -6.57 46.86 4.12
CA VAL A 203 -7.56 46.36 3.16
C VAL A 203 -8.06 45.02 3.69
N ASP A 204 -9.31 45.05 4.17
CA ASP A 204 -10.15 43.89 4.41
C ASP A 204 -10.27 43.09 3.12
N ASP A 205 -9.94 41.80 3.16
CA ASP A 205 -10.42 40.83 2.17
C ASP A 205 -11.13 39.71 2.92
N ASP A 206 -12.45 39.82 2.86
CA ASP A 206 -13.45 38.90 3.40
C ASP A 206 -13.21 37.49 2.83
N ARG A 207 -12.69 36.59 3.67
CA ARG A 207 -12.74 35.15 3.40
C ARG A 207 -14.19 34.69 3.52
N PRO A 208 -14.79 34.06 2.50
CA PRO A 208 -16.00 33.31 2.73
C PRO A 208 -15.67 32.07 3.58
N ARG A 209 -16.24 32.03 4.79
CA ARG A 209 -16.29 30.86 5.67
C ARG A 209 -16.95 29.69 4.92
N ALA A 210 -16.18 28.63 4.67
CA ALA A 210 -16.74 27.34 4.29
C ALA A 210 -17.24 26.61 5.56
N ASP A 211 -18.54 26.33 5.57
CA ASP A 211 -19.28 25.58 6.59
C ASP A 211 -18.78 24.11 6.68
N PRO A 212 -18.44 23.58 7.86
CA PRO A 212 -17.87 22.24 8.00
C PRO A 212 -18.95 21.15 8.11
N LEU A 213 -19.80 20.99 7.10
CA LEU A 213 -20.73 19.85 7.01
C LEU A 213 -20.98 19.45 5.56
N GLN A 214 -20.02 18.73 4.98
CA GLN A 214 -20.23 17.65 4.00
C GLN A 214 -18.85 17.09 3.61
N ARG A 215 -18.39 16.06 4.32
CA ARG A 215 -17.38 15.16 3.77
C ARG A 215 -18.03 14.50 2.54
N PRO A 216 -17.41 14.51 1.35
CA PRO A 216 -17.86 13.61 0.31
C PRO A 216 -17.75 12.18 0.87
N PRO A 217 -18.72 11.29 0.60
CA PRO A 217 -18.62 9.91 1.02
C PRO A 217 -17.30 9.38 0.46
N SER A 218 -16.44 8.90 1.35
CA SER A 218 -15.34 8.03 0.97
C SER A 218 -15.96 6.92 0.14
N GLU A 219 -15.76 6.97 -1.19
CA GLU A 219 -16.06 5.87 -2.07
C GLU A 219 -15.28 4.68 -1.53
N VAL A 220 -16.01 3.84 -0.81
CA VAL A 220 -15.63 2.49 -0.47
C VAL A 220 -15.30 1.85 -1.81
N LEU A 221 -14.01 1.63 -2.07
CA LEU A 221 -13.60 0.78 -3.17
C LEU A 221 -14.42 -0.51 -3.06
N PRO A 222 -15.06 -0.98 -4.15
CA PRO A 222 -15.84 -2.19 -4.08
C PRO A 222 -14.97 -3.33 -3.55
N ASP A 223 -15.44 -3.93 -2.46
CA ASP A 223 -14.90 -5.08 -1.78
C ASP A 223 -15.02 -6.33 -2.66
N ARG A 224 -14.21 -6.39 -3.73
CA ARG A 224 -14.28 -7.44 -4.75
C ARG A 224 -12.98 -8.16 -5.02
N PHE A 225 -12.00 -8.03 -4.13
CA PHE A 225 -10.75 -8.76 -4.24
C PHE A 225 -10.55 -9.73 -3.08
N VAL A 226 -11.60 -10.50 -2.79
CA VAL A 226 -11.49 -11.76 -2.07
C VAL A 226 -10.83 -12.75 -3.02
N VAL A 227 -9.69 -13.36 -2.63
CA VAL A 227 -9.15 -14.50 -3.38
C VAL A 227 -10.28 -15.53 -3.51
N PRO A 228 -10.60 -16.03 -4.72
CA PRO A 228 -11.73 -16.94 -4.89
C PRO A 228 -11.64 -18.04 -3.85
N ARG A 229 -12.65 -18.13 -2.98
CA ARG A 229 -12.76 -19.26 -2.06
C ARG A 229 -12.73 -20.51 -2.94
N ARG A 230 -11.84 -21.46 -2.63
CA ARG A 230 -11.94 -22.79 -3.22
C ARG A 230 -13.32 -23.30 -2.83
N VAL A 231 -14.25 -23.25 -3.78
CA VAL A 231 -15.54 -23.91 -3.63
C VAL A 231 -15.18 -25.37 -3.46
N GLY A 232 -15.46 -25.92 -2.28
CA GLY A 232 -15.25 -27.34 -2.03
C GLY A 232 -15.94 -28.10 -3.15
N HIS A 233 -15.22 -29.01 -3.80
CA HIS A 233 -15.83 -29.95 -4.73
C HIS A 233 -16.96 -30.66 -3.97
N GLU A 234 -18.21 -30.31 -4.29
CA GLU A 234 -19.36 -31.15 -4.01
C GLU A 234 -19.14 -32.44 -4.81
N LEU A 235 -18.69 -33.48 -4.12
CA LEU A 235 -18.67 -34.83 -4.63
C LEU A 235 -20.10 -35.36 -4.55
N LEU A 236 -20.70 -35.55 -5.74
CA LEU A 236 -21.69 -36.60 -6.00
C LEU A 236 -21.09 -37.97 -5.73
#